data_AF-A0A920V5A1-F1
#
_entry.id   AF-A0A920V5A1-F1
#
_cell.length_a   1.000
_cell.length_b   1.000
_cell.length_c   1.000
_cell.angle_alpha   90.00
_cell.angle_beta   90.00
_cell.angle_gamma   90.00
#
_symmetry.space_group_name_H-M   'P 1'
#
loop_
_entity.id
_entity.type
_entity.pdbx_description
1 polymer ?
#
loop_
_entity_poly.entity_id
_entity_poly.type
_entity_poly.pdbx_seq_one_letter_code
_entity_poly.pdbx_strand_id
1 'polypeptide(L)'
;MHKLKPRQLDIMQSLAKMLQAKGPVKVTTASLANECGITEAAIYRHFPSKRKIYEGLVDFCEQSLFDLIGDINSSKDDHLVKVSKIMILLVSFSKKKSWSG
;
A
#
# COMPACT_ATOMS: atom_id res chain seq x y z
N MET A 1 -10.85 1.97 -10.19
CA MET A 1 -9.77 1.12 -9.67
C MET A 1 -8.74 0.93 -10.77
N HIS A 2 -7.55 1.52 -10.64
CA HIS A 2 -6.50 1.35 -11.65
C HIS A 2 -5.55 0.24 -11.20
N LYS A 3 -5.51 -0.86 -11.96
CA LYS A 3 -4.58 -1.95 -11.68
C LYS A 3 -3.14 -1.45 -11.89
N LEU A 4 -2.34 -1.48 -10.82
CA LEU A 4 -0.93 -1.11 -10.87
C LEU A 4 -0.12 -2.17 -11.61
N LYS A 5 0.85 -1.72 -12.41
CA LYS A 5 1.84 -2.59 -13.06
C LYS A 5 2.82 -3.15 -12.01
N PRO A 6 3.51 -4.28 -12.27
CA PRO A 6 4.45 -4.88 -11.34
C PRO A 6 5.46 -3.87 -10.76
N ARG A 7 6.08 -3.05 -11.62
CA ARG A 7 7.03 -2.04 -11.14
C ARG A 7 6.38 -0.93 -10.29
N GLN A 8 5.13 -0.59 -10.57
CA GLN A 8 4.38 0.36 -9.75
C GLN A 8 4.08 -0.24 -8.37
N LEU A 9 3.78 -1.53 -8.29
CA LEU A 9 3.61 -2.25 -7.02
C LEU A 9 4.89 -2.23 -6.18
N ASP A 10 6.05 -2.51 -6.77
CA ASP A 10 7.34 -2.46 -6.07
C ASP A 10 7.61 -1.08 -5.47
N ILE A 11 7.33 -0.02 -6.25
CA ILE A 11 7.49 1.37 -5.80
C ILE A 11 6.49 1.68 -4.67
N MET A 12 5.23 1.23 -4.76
CA MET A 12 4.24 1.42 -3.70
C MET A 12 4.61 0.66 -2.42
N GLN A 13 5.15 -0.55 -2.53
CA GLN A 13 5.60 -1.32 -1.38
C GLN A 13 6.78 -0.63 -0.68
N SER A 14 7.72 -0.07 -1.45
CA SER A 14 8.83 0.72 -0.91
C SER A 14 8.32 2.00 -0.24
N LEU A 15 7.41 2.72 -0.88
CA LEU A 15 6.78 3.91 -0.32
C LEU A 15 6.04 3.61 1.00
N ALA A 16 5.26 2.53 1.06
CA ALA A 16 4.55 2.12 2.27
C ALA A 16 5.51 1.84 3.43
N LYS A 17 6.63 1.15 3.18
CA LYS A 17 7.68 0.90 4.18
C LYS A 17 8.31 2.21 4.67
N MET A 18 8.65 3.12 3.75
CA MET A 18 9.23 4.42 4.10
C MET A 18 8.29 5.28 4.95
N LEU A 19 7.00 5.31 4.59
CA LEU A 19 5.98 6.04 5.34
C LEU A 19 5.81 5.49 6.75
N GLN A 20 5.89 4.16 6.92
CA GLN A 20 5.85 3.53 8.23
C GLN A 20 7.07 3.89 9.09
N ALA A 21 8.27 3.96 8.50
CA ALA A 21 9.52 4.17 9.24
C ALA A 21 9.82 5.65 9.53
N LYS A 22 9.49 6.57 8.61
CA LYS A 22 9.95 7.97 8.66
C LYS A 22 8.80 8.98 8.77
N GLY A 23 7.55 8.56 8.58
CA GLY A 23 6.38 9.43 8.52
C GLY A 23 6.24 10.18 7.18
N PRO A 24 5.04 10.69 6.86
CA PRO A 24 4.73 11.26 5.54
C PRO A 24 5.49 12.54 5.20
N VAL A 25 5.84 13.35 6.19
CA VAL A 25 6.53 14.64 6.00
C VAL A 25 7.97 14.44 5.54
N LYS A 26 8.62 13.33 5.92
CA LYS A 26 10.03 13.08 5.62
C LYS A 26 10.26 12.34 4.30
N VAL A 27 9.20 11.84 3.64
CA VAL A 27 9.33 11.10 2.38
C VAL A 27 9.22 12.06 1.20
N THR A 28 10.33 12.22 0.47
CA THR A 28 10.40 12.96 -0.80
C THR A 28 10.48 12.00 -1.98
N THR A 29 10.09 12.44 -3.18
CA THR A 29 10.19 11.62 -4.40
C THR A 29 11.63 11.19 -4.68
N ALA A 30 12.61 12.07 -4.40
CA ALA A 30 14.04 11.74 -4.47
C ALA A 30 14.43 10.62 -3.49
N SER A 31 13.96 10.70 -2.23
CA SER A 31 14.24 9.65 -1.24
C SER A 31 13.59 8.31 -1.62
N LEU A 32 12.40 8.34 -2.22
CA LEU A 32 11.72 7.15 -2.73
C LEU A 32 12.46 6.54 -3.91
N ALA A 33 12.94 7.37 -4.83
CA ALA A 33 13.73 6.93 -5.97
C ALA A 33 15.02 6.21 -5.50
N ASN A 34 15.71 6.81 -4.51
CA ASN A 34 16.88 6.22 -3.88
C ASN A 34 16.58 4.87 -3.22
N GLU A 35 15.49 4.76 -2.45
CA GLU A 35 15.05 3.49 -1.85
C GLU A 35 14.76 2.42 -2.91
N CYS A 36 14.20 2.81 -4.05
CA CYS A 36 13.87 1.90 -5.15
C CYS A 36 15.08 1.59 -6.07
N GLY A 37 16.25 2.21 -5.83
CA GLY A 37 17.43 2.07 -6.69
C GLY A 37 17.25 2.62 -8.10
N ILE A 38 16.43 3.66 -8.29
CA ILE A 38 16.16 4.27 -9.61
C ILE A 38 16.27 5.79 -9.56
N THR A 39 16.27 6.44 -10.72
CA THR A 39 16.25 7.91 -10.80
C THR A 39 14.88 8.48 -10.49
N GLU A 40 14.83 9.73 -10.02
CA GLU A 40 13.55 10.41 -9.78
C GLU A 40 12.73 10.55 -11.08
N ALA A 41 13.39 10.80 -12.21
CA ALA A 41 12.75 10.79 -13.53
C ALA A 41 12.09 9.44 -13.86
N ALA A 42 12.66 8.31 -13.40
CA ALA A 42 12.05 7.00 -13.57
C ALA A 42 10.78 6.84 -12.74
N ILE A 43 10.73 7.39 -11.52
CA ILE A 43 9.49 7.46 -10.74
C ILE A 43 8.42 8.22 -11.51
N TYR A 44 8.74 9.38 -12.09
CA TYR A 44 7.76 10.16 -12.86
C TYR A 44 7.28 9.47 -14.14
N ARG A 45 8.08 8.61 -14.76
CA ARG A 45 7.61 7.76 -15.89
C ARG A 45 6.53 6.76 -15.45
N HIS A 46 6.60 6.25 -14.22
CA HIS A 46 5.60 5.35 -13.65
C HIS A 46 4.42 6.09 -13.03
N PHE A 47 4.65 7.28 -12.47
CA PHE A 47 3.67 8.12 -11.81
C PHE A 47 3.88 9.58 -12.22
N PRO A 48 3.14 10.07 -13.24
CA PRO A 48 3.41 11.38 -13.86
C PRO A 48 3.33 12.60 -12.94
N SER A 49 2.82 12.45 -11.71
CA SER A 49 2.76 13.53 -10.72
C SER A 49 2.81 12.97 -9.31
N LYS A 50 3.18 13.81 -8.34
CA LYS A 50 3.11 13.47 -6.91
C LYS A 50 1.70 13.00 -6.51
N ARG A 51 0.65 13.65 -7.02
CA ARG A 51 -0.75 13.21 -6.81
C ARG A 51 -0.97 11.77 -7.29
N LYS A 52 -0.48 11.41 -8.48
CA LYS A 52 -0.59 10.05 -9.02
C LYS A 52 0.17 9.00 -8.20
N ILE A 53 1.26 9.38 -7.53
CA ILE A 53 1.97 8.50 -6.59
C ILE A 53 1.05 8.14 -5.41
N TYR A 54 0.37 9.13 -4.81
CA TYR A 54 -0.53 8.88 -3.68
C TYR A 54 -1.83 8.19 -4.09
N GLU A 55 -2.38 8.48 -5.27
CA GLU A 55 -3.50 7.69 -5.83
C GLU A 55 -3.10 6.23 -6.01
N GLY A 56 -1.90 5.98 -6.55
CA GLY A 56 -1.35 4.63 -6.63
C GLY A 56 -1.17 3.96 -5.27
N LEU A 57 -0.82 4.72 -4.22
CA LEU A 57 -0.71 4.17 -2.88
C LEU A 57 -2.07 3.74 -2.32
N VAL A 58 -3.14 4.49 -2.64
CA VAL A 58 -4.52 4.11 -2.29
C VAL A 58 -4.92 2.85 -3.06
N ASP A 59 -4.74 2.82 -4.38
CA ASP A 59 -5.02 1.64 -5.22
C ASP A 59 -4.26 0.39 -4.69
N PHE A 60 -3.01 0.56 -4.25
CA PHE A 60 -2.20 -0.52 -3.66
C PHE A 60 -2.78 -1.04 -2.33
N CYS A 61 -3.22 -0.13 -1.46
CA CYS A 61 -3.82 -0.49 -0.17
C CYS A 61 -5.15 -1.23 -0.36
N GLU A 62 -5.99 -0.75 -1.28
CA GLU A 62 -7.27 -1.38 -1.62
C GLU A 62 -7.06 -2.78 -2.19
N GLN A 63 -6.16 -2.93 -3.16
CA GLN A 63 -5.84 -4.24 -3.75
C GLN A 63 -5.35 -5.22 -2.68
N SER A 64 -4.44 -4.78 -1.79
CA SER A 64 -3.94 -5.62 -0.71
C SER A 64 -5.04 -6.09 0.24
N LEU A 65 -6.01 -5.22 0.55
CA LEU A 65 -7.18 -5.58 1.36
C LEU A 65 -8.08 -6.57 0.63
N PHE A 66 -8.37 -6.34 -0.66
CA PHE A 66 -9.21 -7.23 -1.44
C PHE A 66 -8.60 -8.61 -1.63
N ASP A 67 -7.28 -8.70 -1.84
CA ASP A 67 -6.58 -9.98 -1.96
C ASP A 67 -6.71 -10.78 -0.65
N LEU A 68 -6.45 -10.14 0.51
CA LEU A 68 -6.60 -10.79 1.82
C LEU A 68 -8.05 -11.19 2.13
N ILE A 69 -9.03 -10.37 1.74
CA ILE A 69 -10.45 -10.72 1.87
C ILE A 69 -10.80 -11.91 0.95
N GLY A 70 -10.26 -11.92 -0.26
CA GLY A 70 -10.39 -13.02 -1.22
C GLY A 70 -9.84 -14.34 -0.66
N ASP A 71 -8.67 -14.30 -0.03
CA ASP A 71 -8.06 -15.45 0.65
C ASP A 71 -8.92 -15.96 1.80
N ILE A 72 -9.45 -15.04 2.64
CA ILE A 72 -10.38 -15.40 3.73
C ILE A 72 -11.64 -16.06 3.17
N ASN A 73 -12.22 -15.51 2.11
CA ASN A 73 -13.44 -16.04 1.49
C ASN A 73 -13.20 -17.43 0.86
N SER A 74 -12.01 -17.67 0.32
CA SER A 74 -11.61 -18.94 -0.31
C SER A 74 -11.25 -20.03 0.70
N SER A 75 -11.09 -19.68 1.98
CA SER A 75 -10.83 -20.65 3.05
C SER A 75 -12.05 -21.58 3.30
N LYS A 76 -11.81 -22.70 3.98
CA LYS A 76 -12.86 -23.67 4.36
C LYS A 76 -13.59 -23.29 5.66
N ASP A 77 -13.34 -22.12 6.21
CA ASP A 77 -13.95 -21.68 7.46
C ASP A 77 -15.46 -21.42 7.30
N ASP A 78 -16.18 -21.53 8.41
CA ASP A 78 -17.59 -21.13 8.48
C ASP A 78 -17.77 -19.63 8.21
N HIS A 79 -18.95 -19.25 7.70
CA HIS A 79 -19.24 -17.88 7.29
C HIS A 79 -19.06 -16.86 8.43
N LEU A 80 -19.45 -17.19 9.66
CA LEU A 80 -19.26 -16.31 10.82
C LEU A 80 -17.78 -16.11 11.18
N VAL A 81 -16.97 -17.16 11.01
CA VAL A 81 -15.51 -17.07 11.22
C VAL A 81 -14.88 -16.18 10.16
N LYS A 82 -15.29 -16.31 8.89
CA LYS A 82 -14.84 -15.43 7.80
C LYS A 82 -15.18 -13.96 8.06
N VAL A 83 -16.42 -13.66 8.47
CA VAL A 83 -16.83 -12.29 8.84
C VAL A 83 -15.98 -11.75 9.99
N SER A 84 -15.74 -12.55 11.03
CA SER A 84 -14.88 -12.16 12.16
C SER A 84 -13.45 -11.85 11.69
N LYS A 85 -12.86 -12.69 10.83
CA LYS A 85 -11.52 -12.47 10.26
C LYS A 85 -11.45 -11.18 9.42
N ILE A 86 -12.46 -10.90 8.60
CA ILE A 86 -12.52 -9.65 7.81
C ILE A 86 -12.63 -8.44 8.73
N MET A 87 -13.44 -8.50 9.79
CA MET A 87 -13.53 -7.41 10.77
C MET A 87 -12.20 -7.17 11.48
N ILE A 88 -11.51 -8.23 11.91
CA ILE A 88 -10.18 -8.15 12.54
C ILE A 88 -9.17 -7.53 11.56
N LEU A 89 -9.20 -7.93 10.28
CA LEU A 89 -8.34 -7.38 9.24
C LEU A 89 -8.54 -5.86 9.09
N LEU A 90 -9.78 -5.39 8.98
CA LEU A 90 -10.11 -3.97 8.83
C LEU A 90 -9.66 -3.14 10.05
N VAL A 91 -9.90 -3.65 11.26
CA VAL A 91 -9.45 -3.01 12.51
C VAL A 91 -7.92 -2.96 12.58
N SER A 92 -7.25 -4.06 12.22
CA SER A 92 -5.78 -4.15 12.24
C SER A 92 -5.14 -3.21 11.23
N PHE A 93 -5.72 -3.10 10.04
CA PHE A 93 -5.29 -2.17 9.00
C PHE A 93 -5.41 -0.72 9.49
N SER A 94 -6.48 -0.40 10.22
CA SER A 94 -6.71 0.93 10.79
C SER A 94 -5.75 1.25 11.95
N LYS A 95 -5.46 0.28 12.83
CA LYS A 95 -4.52 0.44 13.96
C LYS A 95 -3.07 0.64 13.52
N LYS A 96 -2.67 0.11 12.37
CA LYS A 96 -1.31 0.33 11.81
C LYS A 96 -1.05 1.80 11.44
N LYS A 97 -2.06 2.69 11.53
CA LYS A 97 -1.96 4.16 11.36
C LYS A 97 -1.89 4.97 12.66
N SER A 98 -1.78 4.35 13.84
CA SER A 98 -1.55 5.09 15.09
C SER A 98 -0.11 5.63 15.15
N TRP A 99 0.08 6.73 14.43
CA TRP A 99 1.08 7.78 14.63
C TRP A 99 1.42 7.90 16.13
N SER A 100 2.55 7.32 16.53
CA SER A 100 3.23 7.69 17.77
C SER A 100 4.26 8.75 17.40
N GLY A 101 4.27 9.83 18.19
CA GLY A 101 4.92 11.11 17.93
C GLY A 101 6.41 11.06 17.66
#